data_AF-A0A7K9HS17-F1
#
_entry.id   AF-A0A7K9HS17-F1
#
_cell.length_a   1.000
_cell.length_b   1.000
_cell.length_c   1.000
_cell.angle_alpha   90.00
_cell.angle_beta   90.00
_cell.angle_gamma   90.00
#
_symmetry.space_group_name_H-M   'P 1'
#
loop_
_entity.id
_entity.type
_entity.pdbx_description
1 polymer ?
#
loop_
_entity_poly.entity_id
_entity_poly.type
_entity_poly.pdbx_seq_one_letter_code
_entity_poly.pdbx_strand_id
1 'polypeptide(L)'
;LIEVKNSHKSSVPSDWVMISSTKAVSRFHSPFIIENYRQLNQLREQLVLDCSAEWLHFLDHFSEHYHPVSKAIGHLATVDCLFSLAQVAKQGDYCR
;
A
#
# COMPACT_ATOMS: atom_id res chain seq x y z
N LEU A 1 23.47 3.09 6.27
CA LEU A 1 24.55 3.43 7.25
C LEU A 1 25.50 2.27 7.36
N ILE A 2 26.80 2.56 7.52
CA ILE A 2 27.83 1.56 7.84
C ILE A 2 28.29 1.86 9.26
N GLU A 3 28.14 0.89 10.16
CA GLU A 3 28.56 0.99 11.55
C GLU A 3 29.96 0.41 11.73
N VAL A 4 30.83 1.16 12.39
CA VAL A 4 32.24 0.80 12.62
C VAL A 4 32.55 0.97 14.11
N LYS A 5 33.21 -0.03 14.72
CA LYS A 5 33.71 0.09 16.08
C LYS A 5 34.71 1.24 16.18
N ASN A 6 34.65 2.01 17.26
CA ASN A 6 35.54 3.16 17.45
C ASN A 6 37.03 2.76 17.44
N SER A 7 37.36 1.52 17.84
CA SER A 7 38.70 0.94 17.75
C SER A 7 39.25 0.83 16.31
N HIS A 8 38.37 0.79 15.30
CA HIS A 8 38.73 0.71 13.89
C HIS A 8 38.36 2.00 13.13
N LYS A 9 38.10 3.10 13.83
CA LYS A 9 37.70 4.35 13.19
C LYS A 9 38.78 4.91 12.26
N SER A 10 40.05 4.64 12.53
CA SER A 10 41.17 5.08 11.70
C SER A 10 41.25 4.39 10.33
N SER A 11 40.56 3.25 10.14
CA SER A 11 40.50 2.56 8.84
C SER A 11 39.32 3.00 7.99
N VAL A 12 38.51 3.97 8.45
CA VAL A 12 37.38 4.49 7.69
C VAL A 12 37.89 5.46 6.61
N PRO A 13 37.46 5.32 5.35
CA PRO A 13 37.84 6.25 4.29
C PRO A 13 37.45 7.69 4.61
N SER A 14 38.28 8.65 4.19
CA SER A 14 38.10 10.08 4.52
C SER A 14 36.90 10.73 3.84
N ASP A 15 36.43 10.15 2.74
CA ASP A 15 35.25 10.57 1.98
C ASP A 15 33.93 10.10 2.63
N TRP A 16 33.99 9.31 3.70
CA TRP A 16 32.80 8.89 4.43
C TRP A 16 32.37 9.95 5.44
N VAL A 17 31.08 10.27 5.43
CA VAL A 17 30.48 11.27 6.32
C VAL A 17 29.95 10.58 7.58
N MET A 18 30.41 11.00 8.76
CA MET A 18 29.88 10.51 10.03
C MET A 18 28.47 11.06 10.27
N ILE A 19 27.52 10.17 10.57
CA ILE A 19 26.11 10.50 10.80
C ILE A 19 25.79 10.51 12.30
N SER A 20 26.33 9.55 13.05
CA SER A 20 26.17 9.50 14.50
C SER A 20 27.31 8.74 15.16
N SER A 21 27.52 8.95 16.45
CA SER A 21 28.50 8.22 17.24
C SER A 21 27.95 7.93 18.63
N THR A 22 28.37 6.80 19.18
CA THR A 22 28.18 6.41 20.57
C THR A 22 29.55 6.13 21.19
N LYS A 23 29.58 5.67 22.45
CA LYS A 23 30.83 5.29 23.12
C LYS A 23 31.57 4.14 22.42
N ALA A 24 30.84 3.17 21.86
CA ALA A 24 31.44 1.95 21.31
C ALA A 24 31.61 2.00 19.78
N VAL A 25 30.71 2.68 19.07
CA VAL A 25 30.63 2.65 17.60
C VAL A 25 30.34 4.02 17.00
N SER A 26 30.80 4.22 15.78
CA SER A 26 30.50 5.36 14.90
C SER A 26 29.78 4.87 13.65
N ARG A 27 28.80 5.62 13.14
CA ARG A 27 28.02 5.28 11.93
C ARG A 27 28.27 6.30 10.83
N PHE A 28 28.44 5.82 9.61
CA PHE A 28 28.84 6.62 8.46
C PHE A 28 27.94 6.39 7.25
N HIS A 29 27.95 7.36 6.34
CA HIS A 29 27.53 7.20 4.95
C HIS A 29 28.75 7.29 4.04
N SER A 30 28.92 6.32 3.16
CA SER A 30 29.82 6.43 2.02
C SER A 30 29.18 7.27 0.90
N PRO A 31 29.94 7.80 -0.07
CA PRO A 31 29.37 8.50 -1.22
C PRO A 31 28.31 7.68 -1.96
N PHE A 32 28.54 6.36 -2.11
CA PHE A 32 27.57 5.43 -2.69
C PHE A 32 26.24 5.44 -1.92
N ILE A 33 26.28 5.40 -0.58
CA ILE A 33 25.05 5.42 0.23
C ILE A 33 24.34 6.77 0.11
N ILE A 34 25.06 7.88 0.10
CA ILE A 34 24.46 9.22 -0.01
C ILE A 34 23.66 9.33 -1.31
N GLU A 35 24.27 8.95 -2.43
CA GLU A 35 23.64 9.06 -3.75
C GLU A 35 22.42 8.13 -3.87
N ASN A 36 22.60 6.84 -3.57
CA ASN A 36 21.54 5.86 -3.74
C ASN A 36 20.40 6.05 -2.73
N TYR A 37 20.70 6.50 -1.51
CA TYR A 37 19.66 6.75 -0.51
C TYR A 37 18.77 7.93 -0.91
N ARG A 38 19.36 8.99 -1.49
CA ARG A 38 18.59 10.10 -2.04
C ARG A 38 17.67 9.64 -3.15
N GLN A 39 18.20 8.91 -4.14
CA GLN A 39 17.41 8.39 -5.25
C GLN A 39 16.29 7.45 -4.76
N LEU A 40 16.59 6.57 -3.80
CA LEU A 40 15.60 5.67 -3.21
C LEU A 40 14.45 6.43 -2.54
N ASN A 41 14.74 7.51 -1.81
CA ASN A 41 13.68 8.30 -1.17
C ASN A 41 12.82 9.02 -2.21
N GLN A 42 13.43 9.59 -3.26
CA GLN A 42 12.69 10.20 -4.36
C GLN A 42 11.77 9.20 -5.05
N LEU A 43 12.25 7.97 -5.32
CA LEU A 43 11.45 6.92 -5.91
C LEU A 43 10.32 6.44 -4.99
N ARG A 44 10.53 6.44 -3.67
CA ARG A 44 9.47 6.12 -2.70
C ARG A 44 8.40 7.21 -2.67
N GLU A 45 8.78 8.47 -2.71
CA GLU A 45 7.84 9.59 -2.81
C GLU A 45 7.05 9.51 -4.12
N GLN A 46 7.73 9.27 -5.24
CA GLN A 46 7.10 9.09 -6.55
C GLN A 46 6.11 7.92 -6.55
N LEU A 47 6.49 6.77 -5.98
CA LEU A 47 5.61 5.61 -5.87
C LEU A 47 4.29 5.95 -5.16
N VAL A 48 4.33 6.73 -4.09
CA VAL A 48 3.12 7.14 -3.36
C VAL A 48 2.22 8.02 -4.23
N LEU A 49 2.82 8.95 -4.99
CA LEU A 49 2.08 9.82 -5.91
C LEU A 49 1.44 9.01 -7.04
N ASP A 50 2.21 8.11 -7.67
CA ASP A 50 1.74 7.28 -8.77
C ASP A 50 0.61 6.35 -8.32
N CYS A 51 0.76 5.67 -7.17
CA CYS A 51 -0.31 4.84 -6.62
C CYS A 51 -1.59 5.66 -6.33
N SER A 52 -1.45 6.90 -5.86
CA SER A 52 -2.60 7.75 -5.58
C SER A 52 -3.30 8.19 -6.87
N ALA A 53 -2.53 8.53 -7.90
CA ALA A 53 -3.06 8.88 -9.22
C ALA A 53 -3.79 7.70 -9.87
N GLU A 54 -3.17 6.52 -9.88
CA GLU A 54 -3.75 5.30 -10.44
C GLU A 54 -4.99 4.86 -9.67
N TRP A 55 -5.02 5.04 -8.34
CA TRP A 55 -6.22 4.76 -7.54
C TRP A 55 -7.40 5.66 -7.94
N LEU A 56 -7.16 6.96 -8.14
CA LEU A 56 -8.19 7.88 -8.59
C LEU A 56 -8.66 7.55 -10.00
N HIS A 57 -7.75 7.22 -10.91
CA HIS A 57 -8.09 6.80 -12.27
C HIS A 57 -8.95 5.52 -12.28
N PHE A 58 -8.61 4.54 -11.43
CA PHE A 58 -9.43 3.35 -11.25
C PHE A 58 -10.84 3.68 -10.74
N LEU A 59 -10.95 4.56 -9.75
CA LEU A 59 -12.25 4.98 -9.22
C LEU A 59 -13.10 5.72 -10.26
N ASP A 60 -12.48 6.58 -11.06
CA ASP A 60 -13.16 7.29 -12.15
C ASP A 60 -13.72 6.30 -13.17
N HIS A 61 -12.88 5.37 -13.65
CA HIS A 61 -13.30 4.31 -14.57
C HIS A 61 -14.41 3.41 -13.97
N PHE A 62 -14.30 3.04 -12.70
CA PHE A 62 -15.34 2.27 -12.02
C PHE A 62 -16.66 3.07 -11.93
N SER A 63 -16.58 4.38 -11.69
CA SER A 63 -17.75 5.24 -11.56
C SER A 63 -18.59 5.28 -12.84
N GLU A 64 -17.96 5.18 -14.02
CA GLU A 64 -18.65 5.05 -15.32
C GLU A 64 -19.57 3.82 -15.38
N HIS A 65 -19.23 2.78 -14.63
CA HIS A 65 -19.95 1.50 -14.60
C HIS A 65 -20.74 1.27 -13.30
N TYR A 66 -20.70 2.21 -12.36
CA TYR A 66 -21.33 2.04 -11.05
C TYR A 66 -22.84 1.80 -11.12
N HIS A 67 -23.55 2.57 -11.95
CA HIS A 67 -25.01 2.50 -11.99
C HIS A 67 -25.54 1.14 -12.51
N PRO A 68 -25.02 0.58 -13.63
CA PRO A 68 -25.35 -0.78 -14.05
C PRO A 68 -25.06 -1.84 -12.97
N VAL A 69 -23.90 -1.75 -12.30
CA VAL A 69 -23.52 -2.70 -11.24
C VAL A 69 -24.47 -2.61 -10.05
N SER A 70 -24.78 -1.40 -9.59
CA SER A 70 -25.74 -1.15 -8.49
C SER A 70 -27.13 -1.71 -8.82
N LYS A 71 -27.61 -1.51 -10.06
CA LYS A 71 -28.88 -2.08 -10.52
C LYS A 71 -28.86 -3.61 -10.53
N ALA A 72 -27.77 -4.21 -11.00
CA ALA A 72 -27.61 -5.67 -11.00
C ALA A 72 -27.65 -6.24 -9.58
N ILE A 73 -26.98 -5.59 -8.62
CA ILE A 73 -27.03 -5.95 -7.19
C ILE A 73 -28.47 -5.88 -6.67
N GLY A 74 -29.22 -4.82 -6.98
CA GLY A 74 -30.62 -4.69 -6.57
C GLY A 74 -31.54 -5.79 -7.13
N HIS A 75 -31.34 -6.17 -8.39
CA HIS A 75 -32.07 -7.30 -8.98
C HIS A 75 -31.70 -8.63 -8.30
N LEU A 76 -30.42 -8.87 -8.05
CA LEU A 76 -29.95 -10.08 -7.38
C LEU A 76 -30.53 -10.20 -5.96
N ALA A 77 -30.55 -9.10 -5.21
CA ALA A 77 -31.15 -9.06 -3.87
C ALA A 77 -32.66 -9.34 -3.92
N THR A 78 -33.37 -8.81 -4.93
CA THR A 78 -34.80 -9.09 -5.11
C THR A 78 -35.04 -10.57 -5.37
N VAL A 79 -34.25 -11.18 -6.26
CA VAL A 79 -34.32 -12.61 -6.57
C VAL A 79 -34.05 -13.44 -5.32
N ASP A 80 -33.00 -13.13 -4.56
CA ASP A 80 -32.65 -13.83 -3.33
C ASP A 80 -33.81 -13.83 -2.30
N CYS A 81 -34.43 -12.67 -2.08
CA CYS A 81 -35.60 -12.55 -1.22
C CYS A 81 -36.78 -13.38 -1.72
N LEU A 82 -37.09 -13.32 -3.02
CA LEU A 82 -38.19 -14.09 -3.60
C LEU A 82 -37.96 -15.60 -3.49
N PHE A 83 -36.73 -16.06 -3.72
CA PHE A 83 -36.36 -17.47 -3.57
C PHE A 83 -36.48 -17.92 -2.11
N SER A 84 -36.01 -17.10 -1.17
CA SER A 84 -36.13 -17.37 0.26
C SER A 84 -37.59 -17.47 0.71
N LEU A 85 -38.43 -16.52 0.28
CA LEU A 85 -39.87 -16.55 0.56
C LEU A 85 -40.56 -17.77 -0.06
N ALA A 86 -40.23 -18.11 -1.31
CA ALA A 86 -40.76 -19.31 -1.95
C ALA A 86 -40.35 -20.59 -1.20
N GLN A 87 -39.14 -20.63 -0.64
CA GLN A 87 -38.68 -21.76 0.15
C GLN A 87 -39.42 -21.87 1.49
N VAL A 88 -39.73 -20.75 2.14
CA VAL A 88 -40.57 -20.74 3.35
C VAL A 88 -42.01 -21.14 3.03
N ALA A 89 -42.58 -20.62 1.94
CA ALA A 89 -43.96 -20.95 1.54
C ALA A 89 -44.17 -22.45 1.27
N LYS A 90 -43.11 -23.19 0.90
CA LYS A 90 -43.15 -24.65 0.73
C LYS A 90 -43.30 -25.44 2.04
N GLN A 91 -43.10 -24.82 3.21
CA GLN A 91 -43.12 -25.51 4.51
C GLN A 91 -44.56 -25.80 5.02
N GLY A 92 -45.59 -25.36 4.29
CA GLY A 92 -47.01 -25.49 4.69
C GLY A 92 -47.55 -24.19 5.29
N ASP A 93 -48.88 -24.05 5.35
CA ASP A 93 -49.60 -22.93 5.97
C ASP A 93 -49.44 -21.53 5.35
N TYR A 94 -48.75 -21.41 4.21
CA TYR A 94 -48.68 -20.19 3.42
C TYR A 94 -49.49 -20.33 2.13
N CYS A 95 -50.33 -19.33 1.83
CA CYS A 95 -51.03 -19.16 0.57
C CYS A 95 -50.50 -17.93 -0.20
N ARG A 96 -50.89 -17.78 -1.46
CA ARG A 96 -50.42 -16.69 -2.33
C ARG A 96 -50.91 -15.31 -1.88
#